data_AF-A0A1E3H171-F1
#
_entry.id   AF-A0A1E3H171-F1
#
_cell.length_a   1.000
_cell.length_b   1.000
_cell.length_c   1.000
_cell.angle_alpha   90.00
_cell.angle_beta   90.00
_cell.angle_gamma   90.00
#
_symmetry.space_group_name_H-M   'P 1'
#
loop_
_entity.id
_entity.type
_entity.pdbx_description
1 polymer ?
#
loop_
_entity_poly.entity_id
_entity_poly.type
_entity_poly.pdbx_seq_one_letter_code
_entity_poly.pdbx_strand_id
1 'polypeptide(L)'
;MTANSLQAVVAASGSGGSVSRTSDLLASTSAAAILLFAGYRGQSNAKGNEGAISLRQQYKALGFANTLSTIQPLVGIAYTDGVDSAELESPRYGFAEGLRQLMQDDGLAPAAADINEIVVGLSAQGGTSLAENTIGTERYIANLAQLAASVVHAEANDQEVVDLGDGFDQGERDAILGVTRAVHRSGLIEMATGRDADGREIVPGDNPRLTVATQTCSAVKSYATGDQGWEIAMAQIEAHRASRLYTIACSTYQWPFADDRHRTAAAQRLVGAMQARVMYMMARWGVRREPLMIVQTYVDAGDLILIGNRSLVVDTVDVSAQVGCGINVYDTEGAPLIFDTVEAFGRGLRFSFTNSVEAGFTWDYGNISMTGKAPYLGGGGNIRQPSTPSPLVFDGVELNDWLLLDEGIVG
;
A
#
# COMPACT_ATOMS: atom_id res chain seq x y z
N MET A 1 -3.94 34.73 -3.08
CA MET A 1 -5.31 34.19 -3.05
C MET A 1 -5.48 33.49 -1.71
N THR A 2 -6.44 33.96 -0.92
CA THR A 2 -6.45 33.93 0.54
C THR A 2 -7.21 32.73 1.13
N ALA A 3 -6.73 32.27 2.29
CA ALA A 3 -7.08 31.09 3.08
C ALA A 3 -8.54 30.97 3.61
N ASN A 4 -9.55 31.39 2.85
CA ASN A 4 -10.94 31.50 3.32
C ASN A 4 -11.89 30.35 2.91
N SER A 5 -11.43 29.27 2.28
CA SER A 5 -12.34 28.19 1.82
C SER A 5 -12.46 26.99 2.76
N LEU A 6 -11.52 26.76 3.69
CA LEU A 6 -11.57 25.61 4.62
C LEU A 6 -12.40 25.89 5.89
N GLN A 7 -12.46 27.15 6.35
CA GLN A 7 -13.20 27.50 7.58
C GLN A 7 -14.74 27.40 7.44
N ALA A 8 -15.28 27.37 6.23
CA ALA A 8 -16.71 27.26 6.01
C ALA A 8 -17.26 25.83 6.22
N VAL A 9 -16.40 24.80 6.20
CA VAL A 9 -16.82 23.39 6.33
C VAL A 9 -16.71 22.89 7.78
N VAL A 10 -15.85 23.51 8.60
CA VAL A 10 -15.54 23.06 9.98
C VAL A 10 -16.54 23.57 11.03
N ALA A 11 -17.42 24.52 10.69
CA ALA A 11 -18.26 25.22 11.67
C ALA A 11 -19.54 24.48 12.13
N ALA A 12 -19.74 23.20 11.78
CA ALA A 12 -21.03 22.51 12.02
C ALA A 12 -21.03 21.38 13.07
N SER A 13 -19.90 20.84 13.54
CA SER A 13 -19.90 19.66 14.43
C SER A 13 -19.50 20.00 15.89
N GLY A 14 -20.49 20.38 16.68
CA GLY A 14 -20.34 20.67 18.11
C GLY A 14 -20.42 19.43 19.01
N SER A 15 -19.37 19.23 19.81
CA SER A 15 -19.29 18.59 21.14
C SER A 15 -19.92 17.20 21.37
N GLY A 16 -19.07 16.18 21.44
CA GLY A 16 -19.35 14.87 22.08
C GLY A 16 -18.10 14.34 22.77
N GLY A 17 -18.24 13.90 24.03
CA GLY A 17 -17.13 13.63 24.97
C GLY A 17 -16.16 12.52 24.59
N SER A 18 -14.90 12.67 25.01
CA SER A 18 -13.86 11.66 24.83
C SER A 18 -14.09 10.47 25.77
N VAL A 19 -14.42 9.32 25.19
CA VAL A 19 -14.26 8.02 25.84
C VAL A 19 -12.96 7.43 25.32
N SER A 20 -11.99 7.28 26.21
CA SER A 20 -10.76 6.52 25.96
C SER A 20 -11.14 5.09 25.57
N ARG A 21 -11.14 4.79 24.25
CA ARG A 21 -11.34 3.45 23.70
C ARG A 21 -9.99 2.91 23.26
N THR A 22 -9.40 2.06 24.10
CA THR A 22 -8.19 1.33 23.75
C THR A 22 -8.54 0.05 22.99
N SER A 23 -8.02 -0.07 21.77
CA SER A 23 -7.73 -1.28 20.98
C SER A 23 -8.85 -2.12 20.32
N ASP A 24 -10.11 -1.67 20.28
CA ASP A 24 -11.13 -2.41 19.51
C ASP A 24 -12.21 -1.51 18.89
N LEU A 25 -11.83 -0.76 17.84
CA LEU A 25 -12.75 0.18 17.18
C LEU A 25 -13.88 -0.54 16.46
N LEU A 26 -13.67 -1.76 15.98
CA LEU A 26 -14.65 -2.49 15.17
C LEU A 26 -15.51 -3.50 15.96
N ALA A 27 -15.15 -3.87 17.20
CA ALA A 27 -16.01 -4.71 18.05
C ALA A 27 -16.65 -3.96 19.23
N SER A 28 -16.13 -2.80 19.64
CA SER A 28 -16.81 -1.92 20.63
C SER A 28 -18.08 -1.25 20.08
N THR A 29 -18.44 -1.53 18.83
CA THR A 29 -19.45 -0.85 18.03
C THR A 29 -20.69 -1.68 17.75
N SER A 30 -20.85 -2.80 18.45
CA SER A 30 -22.01 -3.70 18.36
C SER A 30 -23.38 -3.07 18.70
N ALA A 31 -23.46 -1.76 18.93
CA ALA A 31 -24.69 -1.02 19.23
C ALA A 31 -24.98 0.20 18.32
N ALA A 32 -24.06 0.68 17.48
CA ALA A 32 -24.25 1.86 16.61
C ALA A 32 -23.93 1.53 15.14
N ALA A 33 -24.70 2.10 14.20
CA ALA A 33 -24.42 1.96 12.77
C ALA A 33 -23.19 2.80 12.40
N ILE A 34 -22.29 2.25 11.58
CA ILE A 34 -21.01 2.90 11.25
C ILE A 34 -20.79 3.00 9.76
N LEU A 35 -20.22 4.14 9.36
CA LEU A 35 -19.65 4.35 8.05
C LEU A 35 -18.13 4.28 8.14
N LEU A 36 -17.52 3.33 7.42
CA LEU A 36 -16.08 3.22 7.27
C LEU A 36 -15.63 4.01 6.05
N PHE A 37 -14.77 5.00 6.23
CA PHE A 37 -14.18 5.76 5.14
C PHE A 37 -12.70 5.40 4.94
N ALA A 38 -12.28 5.25 3.68
CA ALA A 38 -10.88 5.24 3.31
C ALA A 38 -10.63 6.09 2.06
N GLY A 39 -9.67 7.00 2.12
CA GLY A 39 -9.24 7.82 1.00
C GLY A 39 -8.38 7.04 0.00
N TYR A 40 -8.35 7.47 -1.26
CA TYR A 40 -7.33 7.02 -2.23
C TYR A 40 -6.71 8.20 -2.96
N ARG A 41 -5.37 8.27 -2.95
CA ARG A 41 -4.55 9.32 -3.56
C ARG A 41 -3.35 8.75 -4.32
N GLY A 42 -2.57 9.61 -4.97
CA GLY A 42 -1.37 9.24 -5.72
C GLY A 42 -1.55 9.31 -7.23
N GLN A 43 -0.71 8.57 -7.96
CA GLN A 43 -0.66 8.61 -9.42
C GLN A 43 -1.31 7.40 -10.10
N SER A 44 -1.24 6.22 -9.49
CA SER A 44 -1.73 4.97 -10.09
C SER A 44 -3.21 4.79 -9.80
N ASN A 45 -4.03 5.72 -10.32
CA ASN A 45 -5.48 5.81 -10.10
C ASN A 45 -6.20 6.70 -11.14
N ALA A 46 -5.55 6.96 -12.28
CA ALA A 46 -5.84 8.08 -13.18
C ALA A 46 -7.18 8.00 -13.93
N LYS A 47 -7.69 6.79 -14.14
CA LYS A 47 -8.94 6.55 -14.85
C LYS A 47 -9.64 5.35 -14.22
N GLY A 48 -10.90 5.55 -13.87
CA GLY A 48 -11.75 4.52 -13.28
C GLY A 48 -13.22 4.79 -13.57
N ASN A 49 -13.52 5.40 -14.71
CA ASN A 49 -14.86 5.54 -15.24
C ASN A 49 -14.81 5.08 -16.70
N GLU A 50 -15.81 4.30 -17.11
CA GLU A 50 -16.08 3.83 -18.47
C GLU A 50 -15.56 2.42 -18.83
N GLY A 51 -15.88 1.43 -18.00
CA GLY A 51 -15.96 0.02 -18.41
C GLY A 51 -17.39 -0.50 -18.32
N ALA A 52 -17.68 -1.66 -18.92
CA ALA A 52 -18.98 -2.32 -18.82
C ALA A 52 -19.34 -2.58 -17.34
N ILE A 53 -20.24 -1.74 -16.84
CA ILE A 53 -20.70 -1.72 -15.46
C ILE A 53 -21.34 -3.08 -15.16
N SER A 54 -20.83 -3.82 -14.18
CA SER A 54 -21.61 -4.93 -13.65
C SER A 54 -22.85 -4.33 -12.99
N LEU A 55 -24.05 -4.79 -13.29
CA LEU A 55 -25.27 -4.26 -12.65
C LEU A 55 -25.36 -4.57 -11.14
N ARG A 56 -24.31 -5.13 -10.54
CA ARG A 56 -24.26 -5.54 -9.14
C ARG A 56 -23.34 -4.60 -8.36
N GLN A 57 -23.94 -3.72 -7.56
CA GLN A 57 -23.23 -3.06 -6.47
C GLN A 57 -22.86 -4.14 -5.45
N GLN A 58 -21.58 -4.51 -5.38
CA GLN A 58 -21.14 -5.50 -4.41
C GLN A 58 -21.12 -4.87 -3.01
N TYR A 59 -21.78 -5.53 -2.05
CA TYR A 59 -21.74 -5.19 -0.62
C TYR A 59 -22.16 -3.76 -0.23
N LYS A 60 -23.04 -3.11 -1.03
CA LYS A 60 -23.50 -1.73 -0.84
C LYS A 60 -22.36 -0.70 -0.71
N ALA A 61 -21.18 -1.00 -1.25
CA ALA A 61 -20.06 -0.06 -1.21
C ALA A 61 -20.44 1.24 -1.93
N LEU A 62 -20.07 2.37 -1.36
CA LEU A 62 -20.24 3.69 -1.93
C LEU A 62 -18.86 4.28 -2.25
N GLY A 63 -18.83 5.32 -3.07
CA GLY A 63 -17.60 6.03 -3.32
C GLY A 63 -17.85 7.34 -4.04
N PHE A 64 -16.76 7.90 -4.54
CA PHE A 64 -16.75 9.20 -5.20
C PHE A 64 -16.26 9.07 -6.64
N ALA A 65 -16.75 9.94 -7.52
CA ALA A 65 -16.04 10.25 -8.75
C ALA A 65 -14.76 11.01 -8.40
N ASN A 66 -13.74 10.92 -9.27
CA ASN A 66 -12.41 11.46 -8.96
C ASN A 66 -12.50 12.94 -8.57
N THR A 67 -11.98 13.28 -7.39
CA THR A 67 -12.00 14.62 -6.76
C THR A 67 -13.35 15.29 -6.53
N LEU A 68 -14.46 14.62 -6.87
CA LEU A 68 -15.79 15.11 -6.54
C LEU A 68 -16.17 14.68 -5.13
N SER A 69 -17.06 15.44 -4.50
CA SER A 69 -17.57 15.21 -3.14
C SER A 69 -19.00 14.67 -3.09
N THR A 70 -19.56 14.29 -4.24
CA THR A 70 -20.87 13.62 -4.31
C THR A 70 -20.69 12.11 -4.17
N ILE A 71 -21.33 11.54 -3.15
CA ILE A 71 -21.36 10.09 -2.94
C ILE A 71 -22.26 9.43 -3.98
N GLN A 72 -21.78 8.32 -4.52
CA GLN A 72 -22.49 7.49 -5.48
C GLN A 72 -22.25 6.01 -5.19
N PRO A 73 -23.14 5.10 -5.64
CA PRO A 73 -22.87 3.67 -5.58
C PRO A 73 -21.53 3.33 -6.21
N LEU A 74 -20.71 2.54 -5.50
CA LEU A 74 -19.50 1.98 -6.07
C LEU A 74 -19.89 0.73 -6.86
N VAL A 75 -20.07 0.91 -8.16
CA VAL A 75 -20.46 -0.20 -9.03
C VAL A 75 -19.21 -0.87 -9.61
N GLY A 76 -19.03 -2.15 -9.30
CA GLY A 76 -17.93 -2.95 -9.82
C GLY A 76 -18.04 -3.14 -11.33
N ILE A 77 -16.91 -3.22 -12.02
CA ILE A 77 -16.85 -3.49 -13.45
C ILE A 77 -16.79 -5.01 -13.62
N ALA A 78 -17.53 -5.57 -14.59
CA ALA A 78 -17.43 -6.99 -14.88
C ALA A 78 -16.06 -7.27 -15.51
N TYR A 79 -15.22 -8.06 -14.85
CA TYR A 79 -13.85 -8.33 -15.31
C TYR A 79 -13.84 -9.50 -16.29
N THR A 80 -13.41 -9.25 -17.52
CA THR A 80 -12.89 -10.28 -18.42
C THR A 80 -11.42 -9.96 -18.66
N ASP A 81 -10.54 -10.90 -18.30
CA ASP A 81 -9.12 -10.83 -18.64
C ASP A 81 -8.98 -10.64 -20.16
N GLY A 82 -8.51 -9.48 -20.60
CA GLY A 82 -8.23 -9.23 -22.03
C GLY A 82 -8.67 -7.89 -22.64
N VAL A 83 -9.09 -6.89 -21.84
CA VAL A 83 -9.43 -5.55 -22.39
C VAL A 83 -8.37 -4.52 -21.97
N ASP A 84 -8.04 -3.66 -22.94
CA ASP A 84 -6.96 -2.66 -22.99
C ASP A 84 -6.65 -1.92 -21.67
N SER A 85 -5.36 -1.66 -21.50
CA SER A 85 -4.62 -1.52 -20.24
C SER A 85 -4.64 -0.16 -19.53
N ALA A 86 -5.39 0.84 -20.01
CA ALA A 86 -5.19 2.23 -19.58
C ALA A 86 -6.34 2.88 -18.81
N GLU A 87 -7.52 2.25 -18.69
CA GLU A 87 -8.73 2.98 -18.28
C GLU A 87 -9.31 2.63 -16.91
N LEU A 88 -8.81 1.59 -16.22
CA LEU A 88 -9.53 0.98 -15.10
C LEU A 88 -8.67 0.68 -13.85
N GLU A 89 -7.55 1.38 -13.69
CA GLU A 89 -6.66 1.18 -12.56
C GLU A 89 -7.19 1.86 -11.30
N SER A 90 -7.85 1.12 -10.41
CA SER A 90 -8.00 1.59 -9.03
C SER A 90 -8.12 0.45 -8.03
N PRO A 91 -7.32 0.46 -6.94
CA PRO A 91 -7.43 -0.51 -5.86
C PRO A 91 -8.67 -0.31 -4.98
N ARG A 92 -9.42 0.79 -5.13
CA ARG A 92 -10.61 1.09 -4.29
C ARG A 92 -11.67 -0.01 -4.27
N TYR A 93 -11.84 -0.74 -5.38
CA TYR A 93 -12.82 -1.82 -5.49
C TYR A 93 -12.40 -3.03 -4.65
N GLY A 94 -11.16 -3.49 -4.81
CA GLY A 94 -10.62 -4.58 -4.02
C GLY A 94 -10.46 -4.22 -2.55
N PHE A 95 -10.25 -2.94 -2.23
CA PHE A 95 -10.26 -2.46 -0.85
C PHE A 95 -11.63 -2.66 -0.20
N ALA A 96 -12.70 -2.13 -0.80
CA ALA A 96 -14.03 -2.22 -0.21
C ALA A 96 -14.49 -3.67 -0.03
N GLU A 97 -14.23 -4.51 -1.04
CA GLU A 97 -14.58 -5.93 -0.99
C GLU A 97 -13.69 -6.70 0.00
N GLY A 98 -12.37 -6.47 -0.01
CA GLY A 98 -11.44 -7.11 0.91
C GLY A 98 -11.70 -6.75 2.37
N LEU A 99 -12.01 -5.48 2.65
CA LEU A 99 -12.41 -5.03 3.99
C LEU A 99 -13.69 -5.73 4.45
N ARG A 100 -14.69 -5.85 3.56
CA ARG A 100 -15.93 -6.55 3.88
C ARG A 100 -15.68 -8.03 4.17
N GLN A 101 -14.88 -8.70 3.34
CA GLN A 101 -14.55 -10.12 3.53
C GLN A 101 -13.84 -10.33 4.87
N LEU A 102 -12.85 -9.50 5.20
CA LEU A 102 -12.14 -9.56 6.49
C LEU A 102 -13.10 -9.41 7.68
N MET A 103 -14.03 -8.46 7.62
CA MET A 103 -15.05 -8.29 8.65
C MET A 103 -15.97 -9.52 8.77
N GLN A 104 -16.32 -10.16 7.64
CA GLN A 104 -17.14 -11.37 7.65
C GLN A 104 -16.40 -12.57 8.24
N ASP A 105 -15.14 -12.77 7.84
CA ASP A 105 -14.29 -13.86 8.32
C ASP A 105 -14.03 -13.75 9.83
N ASP A 106 -13.91 -12.53 10.36
CA ASP A 106 -13.80 -12.25 11.80
C ASP A 106 -15.15 -12.30 12.56
N GLY A 107 -16.25 -12.63 11.87
CA GLY A 107 -17.59 -12.71 12.49
C GLY A 107 -18.20 -11.36 12.86
N LEU A 108 -17.66 -10.25 12.35
CA LEU A 108 -18.21 -8.89 12.49
C LEU A 108 -19.32 -8.60 11.47
N ALA A 109 -19.72 -9.60 10.69
CA ALA A 109 -20.88 -9.50 9.82
C ALA A 109 -22.12 -9.18 10.69
N PRO A 110 -22.80 -8.04 10.48
CA PRO A 110 -24.03 -7.80 11.20
C PRO A 110 -25.08 -8.79 10.71
N ALA A 111 -25.95 -9.24 11.62
CA ALA A 111 -27.11 -10.07 11.30
C ALA A 111 -28.08 -9.41 10.28
N ALA A 112 -27.86 -8.14 9.95
CA ALA A 112 -28.41 -7.45 8.79
C ALA A 112 -27.27 -6.76 8.03
N ALA A 113 -27.19 -6.92 6.71
CA ALA A 113 -26.25 -6.23 5.81
C ALA A 113 -26.45 -4.68 5.75
N ASP A 114 -27.09 -4.10 6.77
CA ASP A 114 -27.61 -2.74 6.83
C ASP A 114 -26.92 -1.87 7.89
N ILE A 115 -26.05 -2.44 8.74
CA ILE A 115 -25.48 -1.69 9.90
C ILE A 115 -24.18 -0.96 9.55
N ASN A 116 -23.37 -1.47 8.60
CA ASN A 116 -22.07 -0.88 8.26
C ASN A 116 -21.91 -0.57 6.76
N GLU A 117 -21.80 0.71 6.41
CA GLU A 117 -21.48 1.19 5.06
C GLU A 117 -19.97 1.36 4.89
N ILE A 118 -19.45 1.07 3.68
CA ILE A 118 -18.06 1.31 3.32
C ILE A 118 -18.05 2.36 2.21
N VAL A 119 -17.35 3.47 2.44
CA VAL A 119 -17.18 4.55 1.48
C VAL A 119 -15.71 4.70 1.13
N VAL A 120 -15.40 4.66 -0.17
CA VAL A 120 -14.04 4.80 -0.67
C VAL A 120 -13.88 6.10 -1.46
N GLY A 121 -12.96 6.94 -1.01
CA GLY A 121 -12.52 8.14 -1.70
C GLY A 121 -11.78 7.83 -3.00
N LEU A 122 -11.72 8.81 -3.90
CA LEU A 122 -10.84 8.79 -5.08
C LEU A 122 -10.42 10.21 -5.39
N SER A 123 -9.16 10.53 -5.15
CA SER A 123 -8.56 11.84 -5.41
C SER A 123 -7.14 11.67 -5.93
N ALA A 124 -7.03 11.15 -7.14
CA ALA A 124 -5.75 10.72 -7.69
C ALA A 124 -5.64 10.99 -9.20
N GLN A 125 -4.43 11.08 -9.71
CA GLN A 125 -4.21 11.43 -11.11
C GLN A 125 -2.89 10.91 -11.64
N GLY A 126 -2.93 10.27 -12.80
CA GLY A 126 -1.77 9.76 -13.52
C GLY A 126 -0.68 10.80 -13.72
N GLY A 127 0.56 10.39 -13.51
CA GLY A 127 1.74 11.22 -13.72
C GLY A 127 1.94 12.33 -12.69
N THR A 128 1.23 12.31 -11.55
CA THR A 128 1.46 13.26 -10.46
C THR A 128 2.64 12.87 -9.57
N SER A 129 3.42 13.87 -9.22
CA SER A 129 4.52 13.78 -8.25
C SER A 129 4.00 13.75 -6.82
N LEU A 130 4.88 13.44 -5.86
CA LEU A 130 4.55 13.53 -4.44
C LEU A 130 4.18 14.98 -4.05
N ALA A 131 4.90 15.96 -4.60
CA ALA A 131 4.66 17.39 -4.37
C ALA A 131 3.27 17.86 -4.83
N GLU A 132 2.63 17.15 -5.76
CA GLU A 132 1.26 17.42 -6.23
C GLU A 132 0.19 16.68 -5.38
N ASN A 133 0.62 15.86 -4.42
CA ASN A 133 -0.25 15.10 -3.51
C ASN A 133 -0.06 15.50 -2.03
N THR A 134 0.81 16.46 -1.71
CA THR A 134 1.06 16.94 -0.33
C THR A 134 -0.02 17.91 0.17
N ILE A 135 0.10 18.32 1.44
CA ILE A 135 -0.81 19.24 2.12
C ILE A 135 -1.06 20.50 1.28
N GLY A 136 -2.32 20.92 1.20
CA GLY A 136 -2.73 22.14 0.49
C GLY A 136 -2.84 22.03 -1.04
N THR A 137 -2.50 20.87 -1.62
CA THR A 137 -2.70 20.60 -3.05
C THR A 137 -4.14 20.21 -3.37
N GLU A 138 -4.54 20.31 -4.65
CA GLU A 138 -5.89 20.00 -5.10
C GLU A 138 -6.32 18.56 -4.72
N ARG A 139 -5.44 17.57 -4.94
CA ARG A 139 -5.75 16.16 -4.67
C ARG A 139 -5.84 15.85 -3.18
N TYR A 140 -4.98 16.48 -2.37
CA TYR A 140 -5.05 16.42 -0.92
C TYR A 140 -6.35 17.02 -0.39
N ILE A 141 -6.69 18.25 -0.81
CA ILE A 141 -7.92 18.94 -0.41
C ILE A 141 -9.16 18.17 -0.85
N ALA A 142 -9.17 17.62 -2.07
CA ALA A 142 -10.29 16.82 -2.56
C ALA A 142 -10.50 15.55 -1.72
N ASN A 143 -9.43 14.90 -1.25
CA ASN A 143 -9.55 13.76 -0.35
C ASN A 143 -10.20 14.12 0.99
N LEU A 144 -9.82 15.25 1.58
CA LEU A 144 -10.45 15.74 2.81
C LEU A 144 -11.91 16.16 2.58
N ALA A 145 -12.22 16.76 1.43
CA ALA A 145 -13.59 17.10 1.06
C ALA A 145 -14.50 15.86 0.93
N GLN A 146 -13.96 14.74 0.45
CA GLN A 146 -14.67 13.46 0.40
C GLN A 146 -14.90 12.86 1.80
N LEU A 147 -13.93 12.99 2.70
CA LEU A 147 -14.12 12.62 4.11
C LEU A 147 -15.24 13.46 4.75
N ALA A 148 -15.22 14.78 4.56
CA ALA A 148 -16.25 15.67 5.08
C ALA A 148 -17.64 15.36 4.49
N ALA A 149 -17.72 15.04 3.20
CA ALA A 149 -18.97 14.60 2.58
C ALA A 149 -19.49 13.28 3.15
N SER A 150 -18.58 12.38 3.55
CA SER A 150 -18.94 11.12 4.21
C SER A 150 -19.50 11.34 5.61
N VAL A 151 -19.03 12.37 6.33
CA VAL A 151 -19.62 12.80 7.62
C VAL A 151 -21.06 13.27 7.42
N VAL A 152 -21.31 14.16 6.46
CA VAL A 152 -22.67 14.65 6.16
C VAL A 152 -23.61 13.50 5.78
N HIS A 153 -23.12 12.52 5.01
CA HIS A 153 -23.91 11.34 4.65
C HIS A 153 -24.19 10.43 5.85
N ALA A 154 -23.19 10.19 6.70
CA ALA A 154 -23.38 9.39 7.91
C ALA A 154 -24.40 10.03 8.86
N GLU A 155 -24.31 11.34 9.08
CA GLU A 155 -25.28 12.09 9.89
C GLU A 155 -26.71 11.97 9.35
N ALA A 156 -26.88 12.03 8.02
CA ALA A 156 -28.19 11.88 7.38
C ALA A 156 -28.78 10.44 7.51
N ASN A 157 -27.96 9.46 7.88
CA ASN A 157 -28.34 8.05 8.04
C ASN A 157 -28.18 7.55 9.48
N ASP A 158 -28.04 8.46 10.46
CA ASP A 158 -27.83 8.13 11.88
C ASP A 158 -26.62 7.20 12.13
N GLN A 159 -25.50 7.44 11.44
CA GLN A 159 -24.26 6.67 11.53
C GLN A 159 -23.09 7.50 12.08
N GLU A 160 -22.14 6.83 12.74
CA GLU A 160 -20.83 7.41 13.07
C GLU A 160 -19.81 7.13 11.96
N VAL A 161 -18.94 8.10 11.65
CA VAL A 161 -17.83 7.88 10.70
C VAL A 161 -16.58 7.41 11.41
N VAL A 162 -15.94 6.39 10.84
CA VAL A 162 -14.57 5.98 11.14
C VAL A 162 -13.70 6.25 9.91
N ASP A 163 -12.76 7.18 10.05
CA ASP A 163 -11.70 7.42 9.07
C ASP A 163 -10.55 6.42 9.26
N LEU A 164 -10.40 5.49 8.32
CA LEU A 164 -9.32 4.48 8.32
C LEU A 164 -7.98 5.05 7.83
N GLY A 165 -7.98 6.23 7.22
CA GLY A 165 -6.83 6.84 6.56
C GLY A 165 -6.94 6.78 5.03
N ASP A 166 -5.83 6.52 4.35
CA ASP A 166 -5.79 6.55 2.88
C ASP A 166 -4.83 5.55 2.24
N GLY A 167 -5.25 4.99 1.11
CA GLY A 167 -4.39 4.25 0.20
C GLY A 167 -3.60 5.20 -0.70
N PHE A 168 -2.31 4.95 -0.87
CA PHE A 168 -1.42 5.86 -1.60
C PHE A 168 -0.47 5.12 -2.56
N ASP A 169 -0.65 5.29 -3.85
CA ASP A 169 0.22 4.67 -4.86
C ASP A 169 0.91 5.75 -5.71
N GLN A 170 2.18 6.00 -5.40
CA GLN A 170 3.02 6.99 -6.08
C GLN A 170 4.51 6.68 -5.88
N GLY A 171 5.32 7.07 -6.85
CA GLY A 171 6.79 7.03 -6.79
C GLY A 171 7.43 7.10 -8.17
N GLU A 172 6.78 6.51 -9.18
CA GLU A 172 7.26 6.47 -10.56
C GLU A 172 7.49 7.88 -11.16
N ARG A 173 6.61 8.87 -10.93
CA ARG A 173 6.84 10.25 -11.41
C ARG A 173 8.03 10.89 -10.72
N ASP A 174 8.21 10.69 -9.43
CA ASP A 174 9.33 11.26 -8.66
C ASP A 174 10.65 10.64 -9.12
N ALA A 175 10.67 9.34 -9.42
CA ALA A 175 11.81 8.66 -10.04
C ALA A 175 12.15 9.28 -11.40
N ILE A 176 11.16 9.48 -12.27
CA ILE A 176 11.33 10.14 -13.58
C ILE A 176 11.92 11.55 -13.44
N LEU A 177 11.47 12.29 -12.43
CA LEU A 177 11.91 13.66 -12.15
C LEU A 177 13.27 13.73 -11.44
N GLY A 178 13.84 12.60 -11.01
CA GLY A 178 15.10 12.56 -10.27
C GLY A 178 14.99 13.16 -8.86
N VAL A 179 13.84 13.01 -8.20
CA VAL A 179 13.69 13.41 -6.79
C VAL A 179 14.61 12.55 -5.93
N THR A 180 15.33 13.18 -5.01
CA THR A 180 16.28 12.47 -4.15
C THR A 180 15.56 11.64 -3.08
N ARG A 181 16.18 10.55 -2.64
CA ARG A 181 15.69 9.69 -1.55
C ARG A 181 15.31 10.47 -0.29
N ALA A 182 16.17 11.40 0.14
CA ALA A 182 15.94 12.22 1.33
C ALA A 182 14.71 13.13 1.19
N VAL A 183 14.51 13.74 0.01
CA VAL A 183 13.35 14.62 -0.26
C VAL A 183 12.07 13.79 -0.32
N HIS A 184 12.08 12.67 -1.05
CA HIS A 184 10.91 11.82 -1.17
C HIS A 184 10.49 11.24 0.19
N ARG A 185 11.45 10.71 0.98
CA ARG A 185 11.21 10.21 2.35
C ARG A 185 10.55 11.27 3.23
N SER A 186 11.11 12.48 3.24
CA SER A 186 10.61 13.58 4.09
C SER A 186 9.20 13.98 3.68
N GLY A 187 8.94 14.08 2.37
CA GLY A 187 7.61 14.41 1.84
C GLY A 187 6.55 13.34 2.16
N LEU A 188 6.91 12.05 2.14
CA LEU A 188 5.98 10.97 2.52
C LEU A 188 5.57 11.08 3.99
N ILE A 189 6.54 11.35 4.88
CA ILE A 189 6.30 11.51 6.32
C ILE A 189 5.43 12.74 6.58
N GLU A 190 5.74 13.87 5.94
CA GLU A 190 4.97 15.11 6.06
C GLU A 190 3.54 14.91 5.58
N MET A 191 3.35 14.28 4.42
CA MET A 191 2.04 13.98 3.86
C MET A 191 1.19 13.08 4.78
N ALA A 192 1.78 12.00 5.32
CA ALA A 192 1.07 11.08 6.22
C ALA A 192 0.71 11.76 7.56
N THR A 193 1.61 12.59 8.09
CA THR A 193 1.37 13.34 9.34
C THR A 193 0.29 14.39 9.14
N GLY A 194 0.32 15.13 8.03
CA GLY A 194 -0.71 16.08 7.67
C GLY A 194 -2.07 15.42 7.50
N ARG A 195 -2.14 14.29 6.78
CA ARG A 195 -3.41 13.59 6.55
C ARG A 195 -4.04 13.09 7.86
N ASP A 196 -3.24 12.62 8.81
CA ASP A 196 -3.75 12.26 10.14
C ASP A 196 -4.25 13.50 10.90
N ALA A 197 -3.47 14.59 10.92
CA ALA A 197 -3.83 15.82 11.61
C ALA A 197 -5.14 16.44 11.07
N ASP A 198 -5.20 16.72 9.76
CA ASP A 198 -6.38 17.35 9.15
C ASP A 198 -7.60 16.41 9.17
N GLY A 199 -7.36 15.09 9.08
CA GLY A 199 -8.42 14.10 9.23
C GLY A 199 -9.03 14.07 10.64
N ARG A 200 -8.25 14.35 11.69
CA ARG A 200 -8.74 14.48 13.07
C ARG A 200 -9.61 15.72 13.27
N GLU A 201 -9.36 16.78 12.50
CA GLU A 201 -10.20 17.98 12.54
C GLU A 201 -11.60 17.70 11.96
N ILE A 202 -11.72 16.81 10.97
CA ILE A 202 -12.99 16.46 10.33
C ILE A 202 -13.73 15.34 11.10
N VAL A 203 -13.02 14.27 11.46
CA VAL A 203 -13.55 13.15 12.24
C VAL A 203 -12.71 13.01 13.51
N PRO A 204 -13.11 13.62 14.63
CA PRO A 204 -12.37 13.53 15.89
C PRO A 204 -12.26 12.09 16.39
N GLY A 205 -11.12 11.76 17.00
CA GLY A 205 -10.89 10.44 17.60
C GLY A 205 -9.41 10.11 17.71
N ASP A 206 -9.08 9.11 18.53
CA ASP A 206 -7.69 8.77 18.88
C ASP A 206 -7.01 7.83 17.88
N ASN A 207 -7.78 7.13 17.04
CA ASN A 207 -7.24 6.16 16.09
C ASN A 207 -6.27 6.82 15.08
N PRO A 208 -5.13 6.20 14.77
CA PRO A 208 -4.23 6.68 13.73
C PRO A 208 -4.85 6.47 12.34
N ARG A 209 -4.87 7.53 11.52
CA ARG A 209 -5.24 7.47 10.11
C ARG A 209 -3.98 7.13 9.31
N LEU A 210 -3.84 5.87 8.91
CA LEU A 210 -2.65 5.40 8.22
C LEU A 210 -2.70 5.80 6.74
N THR A 211 -1.58 6.30 6.24
CA THR A 211 -1.29 6.27 4.79
C THR A 211 -0.66 4.92 4.46
N VAL A 212 -1.37 4.10 3.70
CA VAL A 212 -0.97 2.75 3.32
C VAL A 212 -0.62 2.70 1.83
N ALA A 213 0.65 2.52 1.53
CA ALA A 213 1.18 2.57 0.17
C ALA A 213 1.52 1.19 -0.41
N THR A 214 1.72 1.14 -1.72
CA THR A 214 2.52 0.06 -2.35
C THR A 214 3.91 0.57 -2.68
N GLN A 215 4.92 -0.31 -2.57
CA GLN A 215 6.29 0.08 -2.89
C GLN A 215 6.46 0.22 -4.40
N THR A 216 6.93 1.37 -4.86
CA THR A 216 7.14 1.65 -6.29
C THR A 216 8.17 0.70 -6.90
N CYS A 217 8.12 0.49 -8.22
CA CYS A 217 9.08 -0.36 -8.91
C CYS A 217 10.47 0.28 -8.99
N SER A 218 11.53 -0.55 -8.96
CA SER A 218 12.92 -0.08 -8.99
C SER A 218 13.42 0.41 -10.35
N ALA A 219 12.87 -0.04 -11.48
CA ALA A 219 13.49 0.19 -12.79
C ALA A 219 13.03 1.45 -13.54
N VAL A 220 12.12 2.25 -12.99
CA VAL A 220 11.70 3.50 -13.65
C VAL A 220 12.87 4.49 -13.64
N LYS A 221 13.38 4.81 -14.84
CA LYS A 221 14.57 5.65 -14.98
C LYS A 221 14.25 7.14 -14.90
N SER A 222 15.13 7.89 -14.26
CA SER A 222 15.13 9.35 -14.31
C SER A 222 15.42 9.86 -15.71
N TYR A 223 14.68 10.87 -16.19
CA TYR A 223 15.05 11.58 -17.42
C TYR A 223 16.26 12.50 -17.24
N ALA A 224 16.53 12.93 -16.01
CA ALA A 224 17.60 13.88 -15.72
C ALA A 224 18.96 13.19 -15.59
N THR A 225 19.01 12.03 -14.94
CA THR A 225 20.27 11.33 -14.65
C THR A 225 20.42 10.00 -15.36
N GLY A 226 19.31 9.40 -15.82
CA GLY A 226 19.30 8.03 -16.34
C GLY A 226 19.32 6.94 -15.26
N ASP A 227 19.45 7.33 -13.99
CA ASP A 227 19.48 6.41 -12.86
C ASP A 227 18.12 5.73 -12.65
N GLN A 228 18.15 4.52 -12.10
CA GLN A 228 16.96 3.75 -11.77
C GLN A 228 16.25 4.33 -10.54
N GLY A 229 14.93 4.17 -10.47
CA GLY A 229 14.06 4.63 -9.38
C GLY A 229 14.24 3.92 -8.03
N TRP A 230 15.34 3.17 -7.87
CA TRP A 230 15.75 2.48 -6.65
C TRP A 230 15.66 3.38 -5.42
N GLU A 231 16.15 4.62 -5.54
CA GLU A 231 16.15 5.62 -4.46
C GLU A 231 14.75 5.93 -3.92
N ILE A 232 13.71 5.87 -4.76
CA ILE A 232 12.33 6.11 -4.35
C ILE A 232 11.77 4.91 -3.58
N ALA A 233 12.03 3.69 -4.06
CA ALA A 233 11.64 2.47 -3.35
C ALA A 233 12.29 2.39 -1.96
N MET A 234 13.56 2.82 -1.84
CA MET A 234 14.26 2.89 -0.57
C MET A 234 13.71 4.01 0.33
N ALA A 235 13.41 5.19 -0.23
CA ALA A 235 12.78 6.29 0.52
C ALA A 235 11.46 5.86 1.17
N GLN A 236 10.66 5.01 0.49
CA GLN A 236 9.41 4.47 1.03
C GLN A 236 9.65 3.56 2.24
N ILE A 237 10.68 2.69 2.21
CA ILE A 237 11.05 1.85 3.37
C ILE A 237 11.51 2.73 4.53
N GLU A 238 12.35 3.72 4.26
CA GLU A 238 12.84 4.62 5.29
C GLU A 238 11.73 5.47 5.90
N ALA A 239 10.73 5.88 5.11
CA ALA A 239 9.53 6.56 5.60
C ALA A 239 8.71 5.63 6.50
N HIS A 240 8.55 4.36 6.11
CA HIS A 240 7.89 3.33 6.92
C HIS A 240 8.65 3.08 8.24
N ARG A 241 9.98 3.00 8.22
CA ARG A 241 10.77 2.84 9.45
C ARG A 241 10.70 4.08 10.36
N ALA A 242 10.60 5.28 9.78
CA ALA A 242 10.67 6.54 10.51
C ALA A 242 9.30 7.06 11.03
N SER A 243 8.19 6.72 10.38
CA SER A 243 6.86 7.21 10.75
C SER A 243 5.90 6.07 11.03
N ARG A 244 5.17 6.16 12.16
CA ARG A 244 4.08 5.22 12.48
C ARG A 244 2.81 5.44 11.66
N LEU A 245 2.71 6.57 10.94
CA LEU A 245 1.53 6.96 10.15
C LEU A 245 1.65 6.57 8.67
N TYR A 246 2.84 6.21 8.21
CA TYR A 246 3.07 5.73 6.83
C TYR A 246 3.45 4.26 6.87
N THR A 247 2.86 3.42 6.01
CA THR A 247 3.27 2.02 5.89
C THR A 247 3.12 1.49 4.48
N ILE A 248 3.75 0.36 4.19
CA ILE A 248 3.70 -0.30 2.89
C ILE A 248 2.89 -1.59 3.05
N ALA A 249 1.84 -1.76 2.25
CA ALA A 249 1.03 -2.97 2.25
C ALA A 249 1.74 -4.12 1.56
N CYS A 250 2.35 -3.87 0.41
CA CYS A 250 2.99 -4.88 -0.42
C CYS A 250 4.02 -4.29 -1.41
N SER A 251 4.87 -5.16 -1.93
CA SER A 251 5.69 -4.86 -3.12
C SER A 251 4.83 -4.79 -4.37
N THR A 252 5.28 -4.04 -5.38
CA THR A 252 4.61 -3.98 -6.69
C THR A 252 4.95 -5.15 -7.60
N TYR A 253 6.17 -5.70 -7.51
CA TYR A 253 6.69 -6.67 -8.47
C TYR A 253 6.02 -8.04 -8.45
N GLN A 254 5.19 -8.37 -7.44
CA GLN A 254 4.49 -9.66 -7.39
C GLN A 254 3.26 -9.70 -8.31
N TRP A 255 2.72 -8.53 -8.69
CA TRP A 255 1.45 -8.45 -9.40
C TRP A 255 1.57 -8.58 -10.93
N PRO A 256 0.49 -8.95 -11.65
CA PRO A 256 0.46 -8.89 -13.11
C PRO A 256 0.34 -7.45 -13.63
N PHE A 257 1.10 -7.14 -14.70
CA PHE A 257 1.15 -5.83 -15.34
C PHE A 257 0.59 -5.87 -16.75
N ALA A 258 -0.06 -4.78 -17.14
CA ALA A 258 -0.67 -4.60 -18.44
C ALA A 258 0.29 -3.95 -19.45
N ASP A 259 1.24 -3.15 -18.96
CA ASP A 259 2.41 -2.66 -19.69
C ASP A 259 3.66 -2.62 -18.78
N ASP A 260 4.68 -1.83 -19.11
CA ASP A 260 5.92 -1.77 -18.34
C ASP A 260 5.77 -1.15 -16.93
N ARG A 261 4.63 -0.49 -16.64
CA ARG A 261 4.44 0.35 -15.45
C ARG A 261 3.09 0.17 -14.76
N HIS A 262 2.06 -0.19 -15.51
CA HIS A 262 0.68 -0.18 -15.06
C HIS A 262 0.21 -1.58 -14.70
N ARG A 263 -0.33 -1.73 -13.50
CA ARG A 263 -0.87 -3.01 -13.01
C ARG A 263 -2.19 -3.31 -13.74
N THR A 264 -2.45 -4.58 -14.00
CA THR A 264 -3.76 -5.00 -14.53
C THR A 264 -4.90 -4.66 -13.55
N ALA A 265 -6.14 -4.61 -14.04
CA ALA A 265 -7.30 -4.38 -13.16
C ALA A 265 -7.42 -5.46 -12.06
N ALA A 266 -7.13 -6.73 -12.39
CA ALA A 266 -7.10 -7.83 -11.42
C ALA A 266 -6.03 -7.59 -10.34
N ALA A 267 -4.82 -7.20 -10.74
CA ALA A 267 -3.75 -6.81 -9.81
C ALA A 267 -4.17 -5.66 -8.88
N GLN A 268 -4.82 -4.62 -9.42
CA GLN A 268 -5.26 -3.47 -8.63
C GLN A 268 -6.27 -3.89 -7.55
N ARG A 269 -7.19 -4.83 -7.85
CA ARG A 269 -8.08 -5.39 -6.81
C ARG A 269 -7.31 -6.09 -5.70
N LEU A 270 -6.34 -6.93 -6.03
CA LEU A 270 -5.52 -7.63 -5.03
C LEU A 270 -4.72 -6.64 -4.17
N VAL A 271 -4.19 -5.58 -4.77
CA VAL A 271 -3.53 -4.47 -4.06
C VAL A 271 -4.48 -3.78 -3.08
N GLY A 272 -5.71 -3.48 -3.52
CA GLY A 272 -6.74 -2.91 -2.66
C GLY A 272 -7.05 -3.78 -1.45
N ALA A 273 -7.18 -5.09 -1.65
CA ALA A 273 -7.40 -6.03 -0.57
C ALA A 273 -6.21 -6.09 0.41
N MET A 274 -4.97 -5.98 -0.08
CA MET A 274 -3.78 -5.88 0.77
C MET A 274 -3.77 -4.59 1.61
N GLN A 275 -4.17 -3.45 1.03
CA GLN A 275 -4.30 -2.19 1.77
C GLN A 275 -5.43 -2.27 2.81
N ALA A 276 -6.57 -2.86 2.45
CA ALA A 276 -7.68 -3.12 3.37
C ALA A 276 -7.24 -3.97 4.56
N ARG A 277 -6.46 -5.03 4.32
CA ARG A 277 -5.89 -5.86 5.38
C ARG A 277 -5.06 -5.05 6.38
N VAL A 278 -4.20 -4.16 5.91
CA VAL A 278 -3.38 -3.31 6.79
C VAL A 278 -4.24 -2.37 7.62
N MET A 279 -5.17 -1.65 6.98
CA MET A 279 -6.05 -0.70 7.67
C MET A 279 -6.99 -1.41 8.65
N TYR A 280 -7.52 -2.58 8.26
CA TYR A 280 -8.35 -3.42 9.11
C TYR A 280 -7.59 -3.88 10.36
N MET A 281 -6.35 -4.36 10.22
CA MET A 281 -5.53 -4.76 11.38
C MET A 281 -5.32 -3.63 12.39
N MET A 282 -5.09 -2.41 11.88
CA MET A 282 -4.95 -1.24 12.74
C MET A 282 -6.26 -0.88 13.43
N ALA A 283 -7.37 -0.81 12.69
CA ALA A 283 -8.67 -0.46 13.26
C ALA A 283 -9.21 -1.53 14.24
N ARG A 284 -9.04 -2.81 13.92
CA ARG A 284 -9.57 -3.93 14.70
C ARG A 284 -8.76 -4.25 15.94
N TRP A 285 -7.43 -4.21 15.83
CA TRP A 285 -6.52 -4.72 16.87
C TRP A 285 -5.53 -3.66 17.37
N GLY A 286 -5.52 -2.45 16.80
CA GLY A 286 -4.50 -1.44 17.11
C GLY A 286 -3.10 -1.83 16.66
N VAL A 287 -2.99 -2.82 15.76
CA VAL A 287 -1.71 -3.37 15.32
C VAL A 287 -1.36 -2.80 13.96
N ARG A 288 -0.25 -2.06 13.90
CA ARG A 288 0.40 -1.70 12.65
C ARG A 288 0.99 -2.95 12.02
N ARG A 289 0.45 -3.36 10.88
CA ARG A 289 0.99 -4.48 10.11
C ARG A 289 2.30 -4.06 9.45
N GLU A 290 3.38 -4.72 9.80
CA GLU A 290 4.68 -4.52 9.18
C GLU A 290 4.78 -5.32 7.86
N PRO A 291 5.28 -4.73 6.76
CA PRO A 291 5.56 -5.47 5.52
C PRO A 291 6.66 -6.50 5.74
N LEU A 292 6.80 -7.49 4.85
CA LEU A 292 7.91 -8.43 4.94
C LEU A 292 9.21 -7.71 4.56
N MET A 293 10.17 -7.69 5.49
CA MET A 293 11.44 -6.96 5.37
C MET A 293 12.57 -7.75 6.03
N ILE A 294 13.80 -7.46 5.61
CA ILE A 294 15.01 -7.88 6.34
C ILE A 294 15.19 -6.94 7.54
N VAL A 295 15.53 -7.52 8.70
CA VAL A 295 15.72 -6.79 9.96
C VAL A 295 17.10 -6.98 10.56
N GLN A 296 17.85 -7.98 10.09
CA GLN A 296 19.21 -8.22 10.53
C GLN A 296 19.99 -8.90 9.42
N THR A 297 21.27 -8.55 9.31
CA THR A 297 22.22 -9.18 8.39
C THR A 297 23.54 -9.40 9.11
N TYR A 298 24.23 -10.51 8.83
CA TYR A 298 25.53 -10.83 9.40
C TYR A 298 26.25 -11.91 8.57
N VAL A 299 27.54 -12.09 8.82
CA VAL A 299 28.35 -13.19 8.25
C VAL A 299 28.42 -14.36 9.22
N ASP A 300 28.22 -15.57 8.70
CA ASP A 300 28.48 -16.82 9.42
C ASP A 300 29.32 -17.75 8.54
N ALA A 301 30.53 -18.10 9.00
CA ALA A 301 31.47 -18.96 8.26
C ALA A 301 31.75 -18.54 6.79
N GLY A 302 31.65 -17.25 6.47
CA GLY A 302 31.85 -16.71 5.12
C GLY A 302 30.57 -16.62 4.27
N ASP A 303 29.43 -17.09 4.79
CA ASP A 303 28.12 -16.94 4.17
C ASP A 303 27.44 -15.64 4.61
N LEU A 304 26.63 -15.05 3.73
CA LEU A 304 25.71 -13.97 4.10
C LEU A 304 24.45 -14.57 4.70
N ILE A 305 24.09 -14.12 5.90
CA ILE A 305 22.82 -14.44 6.54
C ILE A 305 21.92 -13.22 6.56
N LEU A 306 20.73 -13.35 5.98
CA LEU A 306 19.67 -12.34 6.05
C LEU A 306 18.52 -12.86 6.92
N ILE A 307 18.09 -12.09 7.91
CA ILE A 307 16.97 -12.44 8.80
C ILE A 307 15.79 -11.52 8.54
N GLY A 308 14.66 -12.10 8.18
CA GLY A 308 13.38 -11.41 8.01
C GLY A 308 12.67 -11.11 9.33
N ASN A 309 11.75 -10.14 9.33
CA ASN A 309 10.86 -9.90 10.47
C ASN A 309 9.88 -11.07 10.72
N ARG A 310 9.67 -11.92 9.70
CA ARG A 310 8.83 -13.12 9.71
C ARG A 310 9.52 -14.24 8.94
N SER A 311 8.93 -15.44 8.96
CA SER A 311 9.48 -16.60 8.24
C SER A 311 9.58 -16.33 6.75
N LEU A 312 10.62 -16.88 6.12
CA LEU A 312 10.95 -16.70 4.71
C LEU A 312 10.93 -18.03 3.98
N VAL A 313 10.43 -18.02 2.74
CA VAL A 313 10.56 -19.11 1.78
C VAL A 313 10.97 -18.54 0.43
N VAL A 314 11.67 -19.36 -0.35
CA VAL A 314 11.93 -19.10 -1.77
C VAL A 314 10.79 -19.73 -2.56
N ASP A 315 10.05 -18.89 -3.28
CA ASP A 315 8.99 -19.32 -4.17
C ASP A 315 9.54 -19.57 -5.58
N THR A 316 9.22 -20.72 -6.16
CA THR A 316 9.58 -21.02 -7.56
C THR A 316 8.36 -21.45 -8.38
N VAL A 317 7.16 -21.21 -7.86
CA VAL A 317 5.87 -21.69 -8.40
C VAL A 317 5.03 -20.51 -8.88
N ASP A 318 4.83 -19.51 -8.02
CA ASP A 318 3.97 -18.36 -8.27
C ASP A 318 4.69 -17.24 -9.03
N VAL A 319 6.02 -17.22 -8.96
CA VAL A 319 6.86 -16.32 -9.75
C VAL A 319 8.04 -17.06 -10.38
N SER A 320 8.49 -16.56 -11.52
CA SER A 320 9.69 -17.03 -12.20
C SER A 320 10.89 -16.99 -11.25
N ALA A 321 11.69 -18.07 -11.23
CA ALA A 321 12.90 -18.15 -10.44
C ALA A 321 13.89 -17.04 -10.84
N GLN A 322 14.48 -16.39 -9.84
CA GLN A 322 15.46 -15.32 -10.02
C GLN A 322 16.84 -15.80 -9.56
N VAL A 323 17.89 -15.35 -10.25
CA VAL A 323 19.28 -15.56 -9.81
C VAL A 323 19.45 -14.94 -8.42
N GLY A 324 20.12 -15.65 -7.50
CA GLY A 324 20.27 -15.20 -6.11
C GLY A 324 18.94 -14.97 -5.39
N CYS A 325 17.84 -15.54 -5.89
CA CYS A 325 16.48 -15.22 -5.46
C CYS A 325 16.09 -13.73 -5.57
N GLY A 326 16.82 -12.95 -6.38
CA GLY A 326 16.70 -11.49 -6.49
C GLY A 326 17.68 -10.71 -5.60
N ILE A 327 18.52 -11.38 -4.81
CA ILE A 327 19.61 -10.76 -4.04
C ILE A 327 20.85 -10.60 -4.92
N ASN A 328 21.50 -9.45 -4.81
CA ASN A 328 22.87 -9.23 -5.28
C ASN A 328 23.75 -8.82 -4.10
N VAL A 329 25.02 -9.24 -4.12
CA VAL A 329 26.01 -8.86 -3.11
C VAL A 329 27.24 -8.29 -3.79
N TYR A 330 27.78 -7.21 -3.24
CA TYR A 330 28.93 -6.50 -3.77
C TYR A 330 30.02 -6.39 -2.69
N ASP A 331 31.27 -6.56 -3.10
CA ASP A 331 32.40 -6.31 -2.21
C ASP A 331 32.60 -4.80 -1.95
N THR A 332 33.60 -4.47 -1.14
CA THR A 332 33.93 -3.07 -0.80
C THR A 332 34.40 -2.24 -2.00
N GLU A 333 34.79 -2.88 -3.10
CA GLU A 333 35.18 -2.23 -4.36
C GLU A 333 34.00 -2.11 -5.34
N GLY A 334 32.84 -2.68 -4.99
CA GLY A 334 31.62 -2.69 -5.81
C GLY A 334 31.56 -3.84 -6.83
N ALA A 335 32.45 -4.84 -6.75
CA ALA A 335 32.39 -5.99 -7.64
C ALA A 335 31.31 -6.99 -7.17
N PRO A 336 30.45 -7.50 -8.08
CA PRO A 336 29.41 -8.45 -7.72
C PRO A 336 30.00 -9.82 -7.37
N LEU A 337 29.48 -10.44 -6.31
CA LEU A 337 29.81 -11.80 -5.92
C LEU A 337 28.93 -12.82 -6.66
N ILE A 338 29.47 -14.02 -6.85
CA ILE A 338 28.78 -15.15 -7.48
C ILE A 338 28.25 -16.09 -6.39
N PHE A 339 26.95 -16.38 -6.46
CA PHE A 339 26.27 -17.29 -5.55
C PHE A 339 26.52 -18.75 -5.91
N ASP A 340 26.76 -19.59 -4.89
CA ASP A 340 26.80 -21.05 -5.02
C ASP A 340 25.43 -21.63 -4.65
N THR A 341 24.90 -21.29 -3.47
CA THR A 341 23.62 -21.81 -2.96
C THR A 341 22.83 -20.78 -2.17
N VAL A 342 21.50 -20.93 -2.18
CA VAL A 342 20.57 -20.17 -1.33
C VAL A 342 19.71 -21.16 -0.55
N GLU A 343 19.69 -21.02 0.77
CA GLU A 343 18.89 -21.87 1.67
C GLU A 343 17.98 -21.01 2.56
N ALA A 344 16.69 -21.31 2.59
CA ALA A 344 15.75 -20.69 3.52
C ALA A 344 15.59 -21.54 4.78
N PHE A 345 15.67 -20.91 5.97
CA PHE A 345 15.54 -21.58 7.25
C PHE A 345 14.76 -20.72 8.26
N GLY A 346 13.50 -21.07 8.52
CA GLY A 346 12.66 -20.30 9.44
C GLY A 346 12.53 -18.84 8.99
N ARG A 347 13.14 -17.90 9.73
CA ARG A 347 13.20 -16.47 9.41
C ARG A 347 14.44 -16.06 8.60
N GLY A 348 15.35 -16.98 8.35
CA GLY A 348 16.63 -16.72 7.73
C GLY A 348 16.73 -17.17 6.29
N LEU A 349 17.61 -16.51 5.54
CA LEU A 349 18.16 -16.97 4.29
C LEU A 349 19.69 -17.00 4.43
N ARG A 350 20.31 -18.11 4.01
CA ARG A 350 21.75 -18.28 3.94
C ARG A 350 22.16 -18.28 2.47
N PHE A 351 23.08 -17.39 2.13
CA PHE A 351 23.68 -17.31 0.82
C PHE A 351 25.15 -17.72 0.95
N SER A 352 25.51 -18.78 0.24
CA SER A 352 26.90 -19.20 0.10
C SER A 352 27.45 -18.72 -1.24
N PHE A 353 28.72 -18.40 -1.25
CA PHE A 353 29.40 -17.75 -2.36
C PHE A 353 30.71 -18.47 -2.66
N THR A 354 31.13 -18.38 -3.92
CA THR A 354 32.42 -18.92 -4.34
C THR A 354 33.59 -18.26 -3.57
N ASN A 355 33.42 -16.99 -3.19
CA ASN A 355 34.35 -16.22 -2.35
C ASN A 355 33.64 -15.82 -1.05
N SER A 356 34.33 -15.88 0.09
CA SER A 356 33.73 -15.52 1.38
C SER A 356 33.24 -14.07 1.42
N VAL A 357 32.09 -13.86 2.05
CA VAL A 357 31.55 -12.54 2.36
C VAL A 357 32.23 -11.99 3.62
N GLU A 358 32.53 -10.69 3.60
CA GLU A 358 33.12 -9.99 4.73
C GLU A 358 32.23 -8.83 5.19
N ALA A 359 32.42 -8.38 6.43
CA ALA A 359 31.75 -7.20 6.95
C ALA A 359 32.11 -5.95 6.11
N GLY A 360 31.13 -5.10 5.87
CA GLY A 360 31.27 -3.92 5.00
C GLY A 360 30.89 -4.16 3.53
N PHE A 361 30.65 -5.41 3.12
CA PHE A 361 30.04 -5.70 1.82
C PHE A 361 28.60 -5.15 1.79
N THR A 362 28.07 -4.88 0.60
CA THR A 362 26.71 -4.39 0.44
C THR A 362 25.84 -5.43 -0.27
N TRP A 363 24.54 -5.34 -0.06
CA TRP A 363 23.57 -6.17 -0.76
C TRP A 363 22.33 -5.37 -1.14
N ASP A 364 21.68 -5.79 -2.22
CA ASP A 364 20.35 -5.32 -2.60
C ASP A 364 19.42 -6.50 -2.89
N TYR A 365 18.12 -6.25 -2.78
CA TYR A 365 17.06 -7.18 -3.14
C TYR A 365 16.13 -6.54 -4.19
N GLY A 366 16.11 -7.09 -5.40
CA GLY A 366 15.20 -6.67 -6.46
C GLY A 366 15.57 -5.32 -7.12
N ASN A 367 16.84 -4.94 -7.08
CA ASN A 367 17.37 -3.80 -7.83
C ASN A 367 17.60 -4.13 -9.32
N ILE A 368 17.60 -5.41 -9.68
CA ILE A 368 17.74 -5.89 -11.05
C ILE A 368 16.38 -6.26 -11.66
N SER A 369 16.20 -5.98 -12.96
CA SER A 369 14.96 -6.34 -13.68
C SER A 369 14.63 -7.82 -13.53
N MET A 370 13.35 -8.08 -13.23
CA MET A 370 12.87 -9.43 -12.98
C MET A 370 12.83 -10.26 -14.27
N THR A 371 13.46 -11.42 -14.26
CA THR A 371 13.48 -12.33 -15.42
C THR A 371 12.14 -13.04 -15.57
N GLY A 372 11.64 -13.13 -16.81
CA GLY A 372 10.44 -13.91 -17.13
C GLY A 372 9.13 -13.26 -16.70
N LYS A 373 9.10 -11.94 -16.47
CA LYS A 373 7.90 -11.19 -16.06
C LYS A 373 7.52 -10.07 -17.04
N ALA A 374 7.52 -10.34 -18.35
CA ALA A 374 7.03 -9.35 -19.31
C ALA A 374 5.50 -9.13 -19.14
N PRO A 375 4.97 -7.90 -19.29
CA PRO A 375 5.66 -6.69 -19.76
C PRO A 375 6.38 -5.87 -18.65
N TYR A 376 6.29 -6.26 -17.38
CA TYR A 376 6.92 -5.55 -16.27
C TYR A 376 8.45 -5.46 -16.45
N LEU A 377 9.00 -4.24 -16.32
CA LEU A 377 10.45 -3.99 -16.44
C LEU A 377 11.15 -3.72 -15.11
N GLY A 378 10.37 -3.59 -14.02
CA GLY A 378 10.90 -3.38 -12.68
C GLY A 378 11.68 -4.58 -12.14
N GLY A 379 12.41 -4.33 -11.06
CA GLY A 379 13.09 -5.40 -10.35
C GLY A 379 12.25 -6.06 -9.29
N GLY A 380 12.74 -7.20 -8.81
CA GLY A 380 12.05 -8.02 -7.83
C GLY A 380 12.84 -9.27 -7.51
N GLY A 381 12.26 -10.10 -6.66
CA GLY A 381 12.81 -11.40 -6.32
C GLY A 381 11.69 -12.41 -6.13
N ASN A 382 12.04 -13.52 -5.52
CA ASN A 382 11.10 -14.61 -5.27
C ASN A 382 11.06 -15.03 -3.81
N ILE A 383 11.29 -14.09 -2.89
CA ILE A 383 11.22 -14.32 -1.44
C ILE A 383 9.87 -13.83 -0.92
N ARG A 384 9.18 -14.70 -0.17
CA ARG A 384 7.91 -14.38 0.49
C ARG A 384 7.76 -15.06 1.84
N GLN A 385 6.68 -14.72 2.54
CA GLN A 385 6.25 -15.46 3.72
C GLN A 385 5.66 -16.82 3.29
N PRO A 386 5.94 -17.93 4.02
CA PRO A 386 5.25 -19.19 3.79
C PRO A 386 3.74 -19.04 4.00
N SER A 387 2.95 -19.78 3.21
CA SER A 387 1.48 -19.78 3.26
C SER A 387 0.92 -20.34 4.59
N THR A 388 1.74 -20.84 5.51
CA THR A 388 1.28 -21.43 6.78
C THR A 388 1.74 -20.63 8.01
N PRO A 389 0.85 -20.36 8.99
CA PRO A 389 -0.58 -20.68 8.99
C PRO A 389 -1.35 -19.85 7.93
N SER A 390 -2.34 -20.50 7.30
CA SER A 390 -3.07 -20.13 6.06
C SER A 390 -3.03 -18.65 5.66
N PRO A 391 -2.77 -18.31 4.38
CA PRO A 391 -2.84 -16.92 3.95
C PRO A 391 -4.29 -16.45 3.90
N LEU A 392 -4.47 -15.14 3.88
CA LEU A 392 -5.75 -14.54 3.53
C LEU A 392 -6.02 -14.86 2.05
N VAL A 393 -7.19 -15.39 1.73
CA VAL A 393 -7.58 -15.68 0.34
C VAL A 393 -8.62 -14.66 -0.10
N PHE A 394 -8.31 -13.93 -1.16
CA PHE A 394 -9.20 -12.92 -1.76
C PHE A 394 -9.32 -13.18 -3.25
N ASP A 395 -10.55 -13.19 -3.79
CA ASP A 395 -10.82 -13.56 -5.19
C ASP A 395 -10.17 -14.91 -5.61
N GLY A 396 -10.06 -15.85 -4.68
CA GLY A 396 -9.41 -17.15 -4.92
C GLY A 396 -7.88 -17.11 -5.01
N VAL A 397 -7.25 -15.96 -4.73
CA VAL A 397 -5.80 -15.77 -4.72
C VAL A 397 -5.27 -15.65 -3.29
N GLU A 398 -4.19 -16.35 -2.98
CA GLU A 398 -3.47 -16.19 -1.72
C GLU A 398 -2.78 -14.82 -1.65
N LEU A 399 -3.16 -14.00 -0.68
CA LEU A 399 -2.54 -12.72 -0.40
C LEU A 399 -1.30 -12.90 0.49
N ASN A 400 -0.24 -13.43 -0.14
CA ASN A 400 1.06 -13.63 0.47
C ASN A 400 1.82 -12.30 0.64
N ASP A 401 2.60 -12.20 1.70
CA ASP A 401 3.55 -11.10 1.85
C ASP A 401 4.84 -11.44 1.13
N TRP A 402 5.20 -10.61 0.17
CA TRP A 402 6.47 -10.69 -0.53
C TRP A 402 7.46 -9.72 0.08
N LEU A 403 8.74 -10.11 0.08
CA LEU A 403 9.80 -9.27 0.61
C LEU A 403 9.79 -7.94 -0.16
N LEU A 404 9.82 -6.81 0.54
CA LEU A 404 9.98 -5.53 -0.13
C LEU A 404 11.36 -5.45 -0.77
N LEU A 405 11.49 -4.70 -1.86
CA LEU A 405 12.79 -4.25 -2.35
C LEU A 405 13.54 -3.65 -1.16
N ASP A 406 14.80 -3.98 -0.92
CA ASP A 406 15.57 -3.52 0.25
C ASP A 406 17.07 -3.54 -0.06
N GLU A 407 17.87 -2.91 0.79
CA GLU A 407 19.33 -2.94 0.74
C GLU A 407 19.92 -2.96 2.14
N GLY A 408 21.20 -3.32 2.23
CA GLY A 408 21.94 -3.18 3.46
C GLY A 408 23.44 -3.33 3.32
N ILE A 409 24.10 -3.14 4.45
CA ILE A 409 25.53 -3.38 4.63
C ILE A 409 25.66 -4.59 5.54
N VAL A 410 26.53 -5.52 5.18
CA VAL A 410 26.86 -6.70 5.97
C VAL A 410 27.58 -6.25 7.25
N GLY A 411 26.96 -6.55 8.40
CA GLY A 411 27.44 -6.16 9.73
C GLY A 411 28.52 -7.06 10.31
#